data_AF-A0A120CTL5-F1
#
_entry.id   AF-A0A120CTL5-F1
#
_cell.length_a   1.000
_cell.length_b   1.000
_cell.length_c   1.000
_cell.angle_alpha   90.00
_cell.angle_beta   90.00
_cell.angle_gamma   90.00
#
_symmetry.space_group_name_H-M   'P 1'
#
loop_
_entity.id
_entity.type
_entity.pdbx_description
1 polymer ?
#
loop_
_entity_poly.entity_id
_entity_poly.type
_entity_poly.pdbx_seq_one_letter_code
_entity_poly.pdbx_strand_id
1 'polypeptide(L)'
;MGDSVFTFADEEERDVCALLGDPATYGVDRVDVVETHIGRVFLAGDDAYKLRKRVNFGFVDFSTLEARHAAALRELELNRPHAPRMYYGLRPIVRCDGQLQLGAGDGPVAGEIVDWLVHMRRFPQEAVLSFKAQQGPPGDALAKGLADMVARYHQDSPIATLCDGAGRMQAVVEQLATALATERPQIARGLRGAFDTVRAQLAERGNAGCVRRCHGDLHLGNIVLIDGQPIPFDALEFSEALGTIDVLYDLAFLLMDLEARGDHAAANAVFNAYCAFEPLGGEIEGLACLPLFLACRAGVRAIVAMARLSQVVESERAEVERVVDHYARLVEGYLTPSPPLLIAVGGLSGTGKTTLAAMLASHVGSAPGALHVRSDVERKRLFGVPETQKLDRQHYRVATAQRVYGMLEDRARRGLRIGHAVIVDAVFAKPEERAMAAAVAEEAGCQFAGLWLTAPESTLIQRVEQRVGDASDADRRVVREQLKYDIGPMEWTEVDASTSMAASLDAALNALAAQGIALRKLG
;
A
#
# COMPACT_ATOMS: atom_id res chain seq x y z
N MET A 1 -15.52 38.61 11.93
CA MET A 1 -16.69 37.72 11.80
C MET A 1 -17.09 37.73 10.33
N GLY A 2 -16.43 36.89 9.52
CA GLY A 2 -16.95 36.59 8.18
C GLY A 2 -18.06 35.55 8.35
N ASP A 3 -19.14 35.68 7.59
CA ASP A 3 -20.25 34.74 7.62
C ASP A 3 -19.74 33.30 7.50
N SER A 4 -20.08 32.48 8.49
CA SER A 4 -19.72 31.06 8.53
C SER A 4 -20.32 30.35 7.32
N VAL A 5 -19.47 29.90 6.40
CA VAL A 5 -19.82 29.07 5.23
C VAL A 5 -20.33 27.67 5.64
N PHE A 6 -20.32 27.34 6.93
CA PHE A 6 -20.75 26.05 7.46
C PHE A 6 -22.27 25.92 7.53
N THR A 7 -22.78 24.79 7.06
CA THR A 7 -24.16 24.36 7.28
C THR A 7 -24.28 23.61 8.61
N PHE A 8 -25.19 24.07 9.47
CA PHE A 8 -25.48 23.45 10.76
C PHE A 8 -26.86 22.78 10.72
N ALA A 9 -26.99 21.63 11.38
CA ALA A 9 -28.24 20.89 11.50
C ALA A 9 -29.25 21.60 12.42
N ASP A 10 -28.75 22.24 13.49
CA ASP A 10 -29.55 22.94 14.49
C ASP A 10 -28.75 24.09 15.14
N GLU A 11 -29.40 24.87 16.01
CA GLU A 11 -28.74 25.97 16.77
C GLU A 11 -27.72 25.43 17.77
N GLU A 12 -27.94 24.25 18.35
CA GLU A 12 -27.02 23.64 19.32
C GLU A 12 -25.68 23.28 18.67
N GLU A 13 -25.68 22.72 17.45
CA GLU A 13 -24.46 22.43 16.68
C GLU A 13 -23.73 23.73 16.31
N ARG A 14 -24.46 24.80 15.98
CA ARG A 14 -23.87 26.12 15.73
C ARG A 14 -23.15 26.65 16.97
N ASP A 15 -23.78 26.58 18.13
CA ASP A 15 -23.22 27.06 19.40
C ASP A 15 -22.00 26.23 19.81
N VAL A 16 -22.06 24.90 19.63
CA VAL A 16 -20.89 24.01 19.83
C VAL A 16 -19.75 24.39 18.90
N CYS A 17 -20.01 24.62 17.61
CA CYS A 17 -18.97 25.02 16.66
C CYS A 17 -18.43 26.43 16.95
N ALA A 18 -19.25 27.35 17.47
CA ALA A 18 -18.82 28.68 17.89
C ALA A 18 -17.87 28.59 19.09
N LEU A 19 -18.20 27.79 20.12
CA LEU A 19 -17.31 27.52 21.24
C LEU A 19 -15.97 26.95 20.77
N LEU A 20 -16.00 25.94 19.90
CA LEU A 20 -14.79 25.27 19.41
C LEU A 20 -14.00 26.13 18.41
N GLY A 21 -14.62 27.12 17.77
CA GLY A 21 -13.95 28.10 16.92
C GLY A 21 -13.31 29.25 17.69
N ASP A 22 -13.64 29.43 18.98
CA ASP A 22 -13.11 30.51 19.81
C ASP A 22 -11.70 30.15 20.34
N PRO A 23 -10.65 30.93 19.99
CA PRO A 23 -9.31 30.71 20.54
C PRO A 23 -9.22 30.76 22.07
N ALA A 24 -10.12 31.50 22.73
CA ALA A 24 -10.17 31.59 24.19
C ALA A 24 -10.51 30.25 24.87
N THR A 25 -11.23 29.35 24.18
CA THR A 25 -11.55 27.99 24.66
C THR A 25 -10.31 27.16 24.97
N TYR A 26 -9.21 27.42 24.24
CA TYR A 26 -7.96 26.67 24.34
C TYR A 26 -6.80 27.50 24.91
N GLY A 27 -6.98 28.80 25.09
CA GLY A 27 -5.90 29.72 25.47
C GLY A 27 -4.85 29.90 24.35
N VAL A 28 -5.29 29.90 23.08
CA VAL A 28 -4.45 30.10 21.90
C VAL A 28 -4.85 31.36 21.14
N ASP A 29 -4.05 31.79 20.17
CA ASP A 29 -4.33 33.00 19.39
C ASP A 29 -5.30 32.77 18.21
N ARG A 30 -5.37 31.52 17.71
CA ARG A 30 -6.15 31.17 16.51
C ARG A 30 -6.58 29.71 16.54
N VAL A 31 -7.78 29.46 16.00
CA VAL A 31 -8.28 28.13 15.67
C VAL A 31 -8.53 28.06 14.16
N ASP A 32 -7.99 27.02 13.52
CA ASP A 32 -8.34 26.69 12.14
C ASP A 32 -9.39 25.57 12.10
N VAL A 33 -10.28 25.59 11.12
CA VAL A 33 -11.32 24.56 10.98
C VAL A 33 -11.15 23.83 9.65
N VAL A 34 -11.07 22.50 9.71
CA VAL A 34 -11.09 21.62 8.55
C VAL A 34 -12.40 20.84 8.57
N GLU A 35 -13.19 20.92 7.50
CA GLU A 35 -14.46 20.20 7.39
C GLU A 35 -14.35 18.99 6.46
N THR A 36 -14.93 17.87 6.89
CA THR A 36 -15.15 16.67 6.07
C THR A 36 -16.65 16.41 5.90
N HIS A 37 -17.02 15.40 5.12
CA HIS A 37 -18.44 15.04 4.92
C HIS A 37 -19.17 14.71 6.23
N ILE A 38 -18.46 14.12 7.20
CA ILE A 38 -19.04 13.56 8.44
C ILE A 38 -18.48 14.20 9.72
N GLY A 39 -17.58 15.18 9.63
CA GLY A 39 -16.95 15.77 10.81
C GLY A 39 -16.32 17.15 10.57
N ARG A 40 -15.95 17.80 11.67
CA ARG A 40 -15.19 19.07 11.69
C ARG A 40 -14.01 18.92 12.63
N VAL A 41 -12.83 19.36 12.21
CA VAL A 41 -11.61 19.31 13.01
C VAL A 41 -11.18 20.74 13.32
N PHE A 42 -11.15 21.06 14.61
CA PHE A 42 -10.71 22.35 15.13
C PHE A 42 -9.24 22.24 15.55
N LEU A 43 -8.35 22.98 14.88
CA LEU A 43 -6.91 22.95 15.09
C LEU A 43 -6.51 24.14 15.97
N ALA A 44 -6.15 23.88 17.22
CA ALA A 44 -5.83 24.87 18.24
C ALA A 44 -4.44 24.61 18.82
N GLY A 45 -3.47 25.47 18.52
CA GLY A 45 -2.07 25.25 18.91
C GLY A 45 -1.52 23.93 18.35
N ASP A 46 -1.00 23.08 19.24
CA ASP A 46 -0.48 21.74 18.93
C ASP A 46 -1.56 20.63 18.94
N ASP A 47 -2.82 21.00 19.18
CA ASP A 47 -3.94 20.08 19.35
C ASP A 47 -4.97 20.19 18.22
N ALA A 48 -5.67 19.10 17.99
CA ALA A 48 -6.79 19.00 17.07
C ALA A 48 -7.97 18.31 17.77
N TYR A 49 -9.18 18.83 17.55
CA TYR A 49 -10.42 18.34 18.15
C TYR A 49 -11.41 18.01 17.05
N LYS A 50 -11.72 16.72 16.87
CA LYS A 50 -12.65 16.25 15.83
C LYS A 50 -14.04 16.06 16.40
N LEU A 51 -14.98 16.86 15.91
CA LEU A 51 -16.42 16.77 16.16
C LEU A 51 -17.10 15.99 15.03
N ARG A 52 -18.06 15.12 15.35
CA ARG A 52 -18.90 14.45 14.35
C ARG A 52 -20.08 15.36 13.99
N LYS A 53 -20.35 15.53 12.69
CA LYS A 53 -21.49 16.32 12.21
C LYS A 53 -22.80 15.59 12.51
N ARG A 54 -23.87 16.34 12.78
CA ARG A 54 -25.21 15.79 13.04
C ARG A 54 -25.90 15.41 11.73
N VAL A 55 -25.49 14.28 11.15
CA VAL A 55 -25.92 13.86 9.81
C VAL A 55 -26.46 12.43 9.79
N ASN A 56 -27.38 12.16 8.87
CA ASN A 56 -27.77 10.80 8.50
C ASN A 56 -27.77 10.70 6.97
N PHE A 57 -26.80 9.97 6.42
CA PHE A 57 -26.67 9.74 4.98
C PHE A 57 -27.10 8.32 4.55
N GLY A 58 -27.78 7.59 5.43
CA GLY A 58 -28.18 6.19 5.23
C GLY A 58 -27.06 5.17 5.42
N PHE A 59 -25.83 5.49 5.01
CA PHE A 59 -24.64 4.66 5.27
C PHE A 59 -23.88 5.03 6.56
N VAL A 60 -24.20 6.21 7.12
CA VAL A 60 -23.70 6.70 8.41
C VAL A 60 -24.82 7.48 9.09
N ASP A 61 -25.00 7.25 10.38
CA ASP A 61 -25.99 7.95 11.20
C ASP A 61 -25.32 8.47 12.49
N PHE A 62 -25.14 9.78 12.54
CA PHE A 62 -24.59 10.55 13.65
C PHE A 62 -25.63 11.56 14.19
N SER A 63 -26.92 11.30 13.94
CA SER A 63 -28.02 12.17 14.36
C SER A 63 -28.17 12.25 15.89
N THR A 64 -27.85 11.17 16.61
CA THR A 64 -27.95 11.12 18.08
C THR A 64 -26.59 11.33 18.76
N LEU A 65 -26.63 11.83 20.00
CA LEU A 65 -25.43 12.00 20.84
C LEU A 65 -24.73 10.65 21.09
N GLU A 66 -25.51 9.60 21.36
CA GLU A 66 -25.00 8.25 21.62
C GLU A 66 -24.24 7.71 20.41
N ALA A 67 -24.76 7.93 19.20
CA ALA A 67 -24.10 7.51 17.97
C ALA A 67 -22.78 8.26 17.74
N ARG A 68 -22.76 9.58 17.99
CA ARG A 68 -21.52 10.38 17.89
C ARG A 68 -20.49 9.97 18.94
N HIS A 69 -20.92 9.70 20.17
CA HIS A 69 -20.05 9.19 21.22
C HIS A 69 -19.45 7.83 20.85
N ALA A 70 -20.28 6.89 20.41
CA ALA A 70 -19.83 5.56 19.99
C ALA A 70 -18.82 5.63 18.83
N ALA A 71 -19.07 6.50 17.84
CA ALA A 71 -18.15 6.70 16.73
C ALA A 71 -16.81 7.32 17.16
N ALA A 72 -16.84 8.30 18.05
CA ALA A 72 -15.63 8.93 18.59
C ALA A 72 -14.78 7.92 19.39
N LEU A 73 -15.43 7.10 20.23
CA LEU A 73 -14.76 6.01 20.94
C LEU A 73 -14.18 4.99 19.96
N ARG A 74 -14.94 4.60 18.93
CA ARG A 74 -14.51 3.63 17.94
C ARG A 74 -13.31 4.10 17.13
N GLU A 75 -13.25 5.38 16.76
CA GLU A 75 -12.08 5.98 16.12
C GLU A 75 -10.82 5.85 17.00
N LEU A 76 -10.93 6.13 18.31
CA LEU A 76 -9.82 5.97 19.24
C LEU A 76 -9.35 4.51 19.34
N GLU A 77 -10.29 3.56 19.47
CA GLU A 77 -9.98 2.13 19.56
C GLU A 77 -9.21 1.63 18.34
N LEU A 78 -9.60 2.08 17.14
CA LEU A 78 -8.98 1.65 15.88
C LEU A 78 -7.60 2.29 15.67
N ASN A 79 -7.46 3.59 15.96
CA ASN A 79 -6.27 4.33 15.56
C ASN A 79 -5.19 4.37 16.66
N ARG A 80 -5.55 4.36 17.95
CA ARG A 80 -4.59 4.49 19.05
C ARG A 80 -3.51 3.39 19.08
N PRO A 81 -3.80 2.10 18.78
CA PRO A 81 -2.76 1.07 18.72
C PRO A 81 -1.65 1.36 17.70
N HIS A 82 -2.00 2.04 16.59
CA HIS A 82 -1.09 2.32 15.49
C HIS A 82 -0.56 3.77 15.49
N ALA A 83 -1.20 4.66 16.25
CA ALA A 83 -0.83 6.06 16.40
C ALA A 83 -0.97 6.56 17.86
N PRO A 84 -0.30 5.92 18.85
CA PRO A 84 -0.53 6.19 20.27
C PRO A 84 -0.11 7.60 20.70
N ARG A 85 0.86 8.20 20.00
CA ARG A 85 1.30 9.59 20.24
C ARG A 85 0.42 10.64 19.54
N MET A 86 -0.57 10.19 18.76
CA MET A 86 -1.49 11.06 18.04
C MET A 86 -2.86 11.15 18.72
N TYR A 87 -3.40 10.04 19.23
CA TYR A 87 -4.77 9.99 19.76
C TYR A 87 -4.82 10.06 21.29
N TYR A 88 -5.05 11.26 21.84
CA TYR A 88 -4.99 11.52 23.28
C TYR A 88 -6.22 11.04 24.05
N GLY A 89 -7.42 11.18 23.52
CA GLY A 89 -8.64 10.71 24.20
C GLY A 89 -9.92 11.39 23.74
N LEU A 90 -10.99 11.21 24.51
CA LEU A 90 -12.24 11.93 24.30
C LEU A 90 -12.31 13.18 25.16
N ARG A 91 -12.98 14.21 24.64
CA ARG A 91 -13.33 15.44 25.37
C ARG A 91 -14.81 15.73 25.19
N PRO A 92 -15.62 15.79 26.26
CA PRO A 92 -17.02 16.13 26.14
C PRO A 92 -17.19 17.65 25.99
N ILE A 93 -18.26 18.04 25.29
CA ILE A 93 -18.83 19.38 25.37
C ILE A 93 -19.94 19.32 26.38
N VAL A 94 -19.89 20.20 27.38
CA VAL A 94 -20.76 20.16 28.54
C VAL A 94 -21.49 21.48 28.69
N ARG A 95 -22.78 21.41 29.03
CA ARG A 95 -23.60 22.55 29.40
C ARG A 95 -23.69 22.66 30.91
N CYS A 96 -23.14 23.74 31.45
CA CYS A 96 -23.19 24.09 32.87
C CYS A 96 -23.86 25.45 33.02
N ASP A 97 -24.93 25.53 33.81
CA ASP A 97 -25.68 26.78 34.04
C ASP A 97 -26.06 27.53 32.75
N GLY A 98 -26.40 26.77 31.71
CA GLY A 98 -26.79 27.31 30.39
C GLY A 98 -25.62 27.78 29.50
N GLN A 99 -24.36 27.59 29.92
CA GLN A 99 -23.16 27.92 29.14
C GLN A 99 -22.47 26.63 28.66
N LEU A 100 -22.06 26.60 27.38
CA LEU A 100 -21.27 25.50 26.82
C LEU A 100 -19.80 25.65 27.21
N GLN A 101 -19.15 24.54 27.56
CA GLN A 101 -17.74 24.49 27.94
C GLN A 101 -17.09 23.20 27.42
N LEU A 102 -15.79 23.27 27.12
CA LEU A 102 -14.99 22.10 26.80
C LEU A 102 -14.57 21.39 28.09
N GLY A 103 -15.07 20.16 28.31
CA GLY A 103 -14.71 19.35 29.46
C GLY A 103 -13.23 18.95 29.45
N ALA A 104 -12.67 18.58 30.61
CA ALA A 104 -11.24 18.30 30.77
C ALA A 104 -10.79 16.90 30.29
N GLY A 105 -11.71 15.93 30.17
CA GLY A 105 -11.43 14.54 29.82
C GLY A 105 -12.70 13.69 29.77
N ASP A 106 -12.54 12.37 29.67
CA ASP A 106 -13.61 11.36 29.57
C ASP A 106 -14.16 10.88 30.93
N GLY A 107 -13.73 11.51 32.03
CA GLY A 107 -14.23 11.27 33.38
C GLY A 107 -15.57 11.93 33.69
N PRO A 108 -16.08 11.78 34.93
CA PRO A 108 -17.32 12.41 35.36
C PRO A 108 -17.27 13.94 35.18
N VAL A 109 -18.31 14.49 34.57
CA VAL A 109 -18.48 15.93 34.39
C VAL A 109 -19.67 16.43 35.20
N ALA A 110 -19.56 17.65 35.72
CA ALA A 110 -20.72 18.38 36.22
C ALA A 110 -21.41 19.03 35.02
N GLY A 111 -22.73 18.86 34.88
CA GLY A 111 -23.51 19.40 33.76
C GLY A 111 -24.01 18.35 32.77
N GLU A 112 -24.73 18.81 31.74
CA GLU A 112 -25.29 17.97 30.67
C GLU A 112 -24.27 17.82 29.53
N ILE A 113 -24.00 16.60 29.08
CA ILE A 113 -23.14 16.38 27.91
C ILE A 113 -23.94 16.65 26.63
N VAL A 114 -23.39 17.52 25.79
CA VAL A 114 -23.99 17.98 24.53
C VAL A 114 -23.37 17.31 23.32
N ASP A 115 -22.06 17.05 23.37
CA ASP A 115 -21.34 16.35 22.31
C ASP A 115 -20.02 15.74 22.78
N TRP A 116 -19.38 14.98 21.91
CA TRP A 116 -18.07 14.37 22.14
C TRP A 116 -17.08 14.69 21.03
N LEU A 117 -15.84 14.90 21.43
CA LEU A 117 -14.72 15.18 20.55
C LEU A 117 -13.65 14.12 20.67
N VAL A 118 -13.03 13.76 19.56
CA VAL A 118 -11.74 13.07 19.56
C VAL A 118 -10.64 14.13 19.67
N HIS A 119 -9.87 14.08 20.75
CA HIS A 119 -8.72 14.96 20.98
C HIS A 119 -7.45 14.26 20.52
N MET A 120 -6.75 14.89 19.59
CA MET A 120 -5.58 14.36 18.93
C MET A 120 -4.49 15.41 18.78
N ARG A 121 -3.26 14.98 18.55
CA ARG A 121 -2.14 15.83 18.19
C ARG A 121 -2.38 16.42 16.80
N ARG A 122 -2.29 17.75 16.66
CA ARG A 122 -2.25 18.41 15.36
C ARG A 122 -0.97 18.02 14.61
N PHE A 123 -1.09 17.84 13.32
CA PHE A 123 0.04 17.71 12.40
C PHE A 123 -0.12 18.67 11.22
N PRO A 124 0.99 19.12 10.60
CA PRO A 124 0.94 19.95 9.41
C PRO A 124 0.32 19.16 8.24
N GLN A 125 -0.53 19.81 7.44
CA GLN A 125 -1.16 19.17 6.27
C GLN A 125 -0.11 18.71 5.25
N GLU A 126 1.03 19.40 5.21
CA GLU A 126 2.18 19.07 4.38
C GLU A 126 2.89 17.78 4.78
N ALA A 127 2.55 17.21 5.95
CA ALA A 127 3.01 15.90 6.39
C ALA A 127 2.11 14.76 5.94
N VAL A 128 0.87 15.02 5.49
CA VAL A 128 -0.01 13.99 4.93
C VAL A 128 0.61 13.47 3.65
N LEU A 129 0.63 12.15 3.48
CA LEU A 129 1.37 11.49 2.40
C LEU A 129 0.81 11.85 1.02
N SER A 130 -0.50 12.10 0.90
CA SER A 130 -1.12 12.62 -0.32
C SER A 130 -0.58 13.99 -0.74
N PHE A 131 -0.20 14.86 0.22
CA PHE A 131 0.46 16.14 -0.05
C PHE A 131 1.93 15.91 -0.37
N LYS A 132 2.64 15.10 0.42
CA LYS A 132 4.06 14.77 0.19
C LYS A 132 4.29 14.19 -1.20
N ALA A 133 3.42 13.30 -1.65
CA ALA A 133 3.55 12.67 -2.96
C ALA A 133 3.48 13.70 -4.11
N GLN A 134 2.86 14.88 -3.92
CA GLN A 134 2.86 15.96 -4.92
C GLN A 134 4.26 16.55 -5.14
N GLN A 135 5.17 16.38 -4.19
CA GLN A 135 6.56 16.84 -4.28
C GLN A 135 7.48 15.81 -4.95
N GLY A 136 6.95 14.61 -5.23
CA GLY A 136 7.67 13.50 -5.84
C GLY A 136 7.27 12.15 -5.22
N PRO A 137 7.56 11.03 -5.91
CA PRO A 137 7.25 9.69 -5.41
C PRO A 137 7.98 9.39 -4.09
N PRO A 138 7.41 8.53 -3.22
CA PRO A 138 8.13 7.98 -2.09
C PRO A 138 9.42 7.26 -2.54
N GLY A 139 10.56 7.62 -1.94
CA GLY A 139 11.80 6.88 -2.14
C GLY A 139 11.80 5.52 -1.41
N ASP A 140 12.77 4.66 -1.72
CA ASP A 140 12.85 3.27 -1.23
C ASP A 140 12.70 3.12 0.29
N ALA A 141 13.34 4.00 1.07
CA ALA A 141 13.26 3.96 2.53
C ALA A 141 11.83 4.20 3.03
N LEU A 142 11.10 5.13 2.41
CA LEU A 142 9.72 5.39 2.77
C LEU A 142 8.79 4.27 2.25
N ALA A 143 9.02 3.74 1.05
CA ALA A 143 8.28 2.58 0.54
C ALA A 143 8.40 1.37 1.49
N LYS A 144 9.60 1.09 2.00
CA LYS A 144 9.82 0.06 3.03
C LYS A 144 9.09 0.41 4.33
N GLY A 145 9.20 1.65 4.81
CA GLY A 145 8.49 2.10 6.02
C GLY A 145 6.96 1.98 5.91
N LEU A 146 6.40 2.24 4.71
CA LEU A 146 4.99 2.05 4.41
C LEU A 146 4.61 0.57 4.48
N ALA A 147 5.36 -0.30 3.80
CA ALA A 147 5.11 -1.74 3.84
C ALA A 147 5.20 -2.31 5.26
N ASP A 148 6.21 -1.90 6.03
CA ASP A 148 6.39 -2.29 7.43
C ASP A 148 5.21 -1.81 8.30
N MET A 149 4.71 -0.59 8.05
CA MET A 149 3.56 -0.03 8.75
C MET A 149 2.28 -0.81 8.45
N VAL A 150 2.00 -1.09 7.17
CA VAL A 150 0.83 -1.88 6.75
C VAL A 150 0.91 -3.31 7.29
N ALA A 151 2.09 -3.93 7.23
CA ALA A 151 2.31 -5.28 7.71
C ALA A 151 2.05 -5.42 9.23
N ARG A 152 2.58 -4.49 10.04
CA ARG A 152 2.27 -4.44 11.48
C ARG A 152 0.78 -4.23 11.73
N TYR A 153 0.16 -3.30 11.02
CA TYR A 153 -1.29 -3.06 11.13
C TYR A 153 -2.08 -4.35 10.92
N HIS A 154 -1.80 -5.09 9.85
CA HIS A 154 -2.50 -6.33 9.53
C HIS A 154 -2.25 -7.46 10.53
N GLN A 155 -1.02 -7.60 11.04
CA GLN A 155 -0.69 -8.61 12.05
C GLN A 155 -1.44 -8.37 13.36
N ASP A 156 -1.51 -7.11 13.80
CA ASP A 156 -2.14 -6.72 15.06
C ASP A 156 -3.67 -6.61 14.95
N SER A 157 -4.20 -6.50 13.73
CA SER A 157 -5.65 -6.40 13.48
C SER A 157 -6.40 -7.68 13.88
N PRO A 158 -7.52 -7.57 14.63
CA PRO A 158 -8.34 -8.72 15.01
C PRO A 158 -8.83 -9.52 13.80
N ILE A 159 -8.74 -10.85 13.89
CA ILE A 159 -9.25 -11.77 12.87
C ILE A 159 -10.78 -11.80 12.94
N ALA A 160 -11.44 -11.70 11.78
CA ALA A 160 -12.87 -11.90 11.68
C ALA A 160 -13.19 -13.41 11.69
N THR A 161 -13.50 -13.96 12.86
CA THR A 161 -13.85 -15.38 12.99
C THR A 161 -15.15 -15.72 12.24
N LEU A 162 -15.20 -16.89 11.58
CA LEU A 162 -16.37 -17.37 10.83
C LEU A 162 -16.82 -16.40 9.73
N CYS A 163 -15.87 -15.78 9.04
CA CYS A 163 -16.15 -14.79 8.02
C CYS A 163 -16.20 -15.40 6.61
N ASP A 164 -17.31 -15.15 5.90
CA ASP A 164 -17.40 -15.38 4.45
C ASP A 164 -16.64 -14.27 3.70
N GLY A 165 -15.36 -14.50 3.44
CA GLY A 165 -14.50 -13.57 2.70
C GLY A 165 -15.00 -13.31 1.27
N ALA A 166 -15.53 -14.33 0.59
CA ALA A 166 -16.09 -14.20 -0.74
C ALA A 166 -17.37 -13.37 -0.74
N GLY A 167 -18.30 -13.63 0.20
CA GLY A 167 -19.55 -12.87 0.33
C GLY A 167 -19.32 -11.39 0.64
N ARG A 168 -18.32 -11.06 1.48
CA ARG A 168 -17.94 -9.66 1.73
C ARG A 168 -17.45 -8.96 0.47
N MET A 169 -16.55 -9.60 -0.27
CA MET A 169 -16.06 -9.03 -1.53
C MET A 169 -17.17 -8.94 -2.58
N GLN A 170 -18.09 -9.91 -2.61
CA GLN A 170 -19.26 -9.88 -3.49
C GLN A 170 -20.13 -8.64 -3.24
N ALA A 171 -20.40 -8.31 -1.97
CA ALA A 171 -21.20 -7.14 -1.62
C ALA A 171 -20.59 -5.84 -2.16
N VAL A 172 -19.27 -5.68 -2.03
CA VAL A 172 -18.54 -4.54 -2.59
C VAL A 172 -18.61 -4.54 -4.12
N VAL A 173 -18.34 -5.69 -4.77
CA VAL A 173 -18.40 -5.82 -6.23
C VAL A 173 -19.78 -5.46 -6.76
N GLU A 174 -20.85 -5.93 -6.14
CA GLU A 174 -22.22 -5.63 -6.56
C GLU A 174 -22.60 -4.18 -6.33
N GLN A 175 -22.15 -3.57 -5.22
CA GLN A 175 -22.37 -2.15 -4.98
C GLN A 175 -21.68 -1.30 -6.06
N LEU A 176 -20.41 -1.58 -6.37
CA LEU A 176 -19.66 -0.89 -7.41
C LEU A 176 -20.25 -1.12 -8.80
N ALA A 177 -20.55 -2.38 -9.13
CA ALA A 177 -21.09 -2.75 -10.43
C ALA A 177 -22.47 -2.12 -10.66
N THR A 178 -23.30 -2.00 -9.62
CA THR A 178 -24.61 -1.33 -9.71
C THR A 178 -24.45 0.16 -9.91
N ALA A 179 -23.59 0.83 -9.13
CA ALA A 179 -23.34 2.26 -9.25
C ALA A 179 -22.77 2.64 -10.64
N LEU A 180 -21.96 1.77 -11.23
CA LEU A 180 -21.32 1.99 -12.54
C LEU A 180 -22.13 1.44 -13.72
N ALA A 181 -23.20 0.67 -13.49
CA ALA A 181 -23.90 -0.07 -14.55
C ALA A 181 -24.43 0.83 -15.68
N THR A 182 -24.96 1.99 -15.32
CA THR A 182 -25.57 2.92 -16.28
C THR A 182 -24.53 3.61 -17.15
N GLU A 183 -23.48 4.15 -16.55
CA GLU A 183 -22.49 4.99 -17.25
C GLU A 183 -21.29 4.20 -17.79
N ARG A 184 -20.99 3.04 -17.19
CA ARG A 184 -19.81 2.21 -17.47
C ARG A 184 -20.17 0.70 -17.38
N PRO A 185 -21.10 0.20 -18.21
CA PRO A 185 -21.58 -1.19 -18.13
C PRO A 185 -20.51 -2.26 -18.37
N GLN A 186 -19.43 -1.92 -19.10
CA GLN A 186 -18.31 -2.82 -19.35
C GLN A 186 -17.51 -3.07 -18.07
N ILE A 187 -17.23 -2.01 -17.31
CA ILE A 187 -16.57 -2.10 -16.00
C ILE A 187 -17.41 -2.93 -15.02
N ALA A 188 -18.72 -2.67 -14.96
CA ALA A 188 -19.63 -3.43 -14.11
C ALA A 188 -19.60 -4.94 -14.41
N ARG A 189 -19.58 -5.33 -15.69
CA ARG A 189 -19.42 -6.73 -16.10
C ARG A 189 -18.04 -7.28 -15.78
N GLY A 190 -16.98 -6.51 -16.02
CA GLY A 190 -15.60 -6.91 -15.74
C GLY A 190 -15.37 -7.18 -14.25
N LEU A 191 -15.89 -6.35 -13.36
CA LEU A 191 -15.81 -6.55 -11.91
C LEU A 191 -16.47 -7.87 -11.49
N ARG A 192 -17.67 -8.16 -12.00
CA ARG A 192 -18.38 -9.42 -11.71
C ARG A 192 -17.61 -10.65 -12.24
N GLY A 193 -17.11 -10.57 -13.47
CA GLY A 193 -16.32 -11.66 -14.06
C GLY A 193 -14.99 -11.92 -13.32
N ALA A 194 -14.30 -10.85 -12.92
CA ALA A 194 -13.09 -10.97 -12.11
C ALA A 194 -13.39 -11.57 -10.73
N PHE A 195 -14.49 -11.15 -10.09
CA PHE A 195 -14.96 -11.77 -8.84
C PHE A 195 -15.24 -13.27 -9.00
N ASP A 196 -15.98 -13.67 -10.04
CA ASP A 196 -16.27 -15.08 -10.28
C ASP A 196 -15.00 -15.91 -10.49
N THR A 197 -13.97 -15.33 -11.10
CA THR A 197 -12.67 -15.98 -11.34
C THR A 197 -11.91 -16.27 -10.04
N VAL A 198 -11.99 -15.38 -9.05
CA VAL A 198 -11.19 -15.48 -7.79
C VAL A 198 -12.03 -15.83 -6.56
N ARG A 199 -13.32 -16.15 -6.74
CA ARG A 199 -14.28 -16.43 -5.67
C ARG A 199 -13.79 -17.51 -4.71
N ALA A 200 -13.21 -18.59 -5.24
CA ALA A 200 -12.71 -19.69 -4.42
C ALA A 200 -11.53 -19.25 -3.54
N GLN A 201 -10.58 -18.51 -4.11
CA GLN A 201 -9.43 -17.97 -3.40
C GLN A 201 -9.87 -16.98 -2.31
N LEU A 202 -10.87 -16.14 -2.57
CA LEU A 202 -11.44 -15.25 -1.55
C LEU A 202 -12.04 -16.02 -0.36
N ALA A 203 -12.69 -17.16 -0.63
CA ALA A 203 -13.21 -18.02 0.43
C ALA A 203 -12.07 -18.68 1.23
N GLU A 204 -11.03 -19.18 0.57
CA GLU A 204 -9.83 -19.74 1.21
C GLU A 204 -9.12 -18.71 2.09
N ARG A 205 -8.98 -17.47 1.62
CA ARG A 205 -8.41 -16.36 2.38
C ARG A 205 -9.24 -16.00 3.62
N GLY A 206 -10.56 -16.03 3.50
CA GLY A 206 -11.47 -15.92 4.65
C GLY A 206 -11.19 -16.99 5.70
N ASN A 207 -11.08 -18.25 5.28
CA ASN A 207 -10.79 -19.39 6.16
C ASN A 207 -9.37 -19.33 6.77
N ALA A 208 -8.41 -18.74 6.06
CA ALA A 208 -7.03 -18.56 6.52
C ALA A 208 -6.84 -17.38 7.50
N GLY A 209 -7.91 -16.66 7.86
CA GLY A 209 -7.82 -15.52 8.77
C GLY A 209 -7.20 -14.27 8.14
N CYS A 210 -7.22 -14.18 6.80
CA CYS A 210 -6.79 -12.98 6.07
C CYS A 210 -7.84 -11.87 6.08
N VAL A 211 -9.09 -12.17 6.46
CA VAL A 211 -10.12 -11.15 6.69
C VAL A 211 -10.04 -10.69 8.14
N ARG A 212 -9.73 -9.40 8.32
CA ARG A 212 -9.45 -8.79 9.61
C ARG A 212 -10.13 -7.44 9.72
N ARG A 213 -10.18 -6.91 10.93
CA ARG A 213 -10.60 -5.53 11.16
C ARG A 213 -9.48 -4.56 10.79
N CYS A 214 -9.23 -4.42 9.49
CA CYS A 214 -8.19 -3.58 8.93
C CYS A 214 -8.51 -2.08 9.06
N HIS A 215 -7.71 -1.23 8.41
CA HIS A 215 -7.96 0.22 8.36
C HIS A 215 -9.25 0.53 7.58
N GLY A 216 -9.50 -0.19 6.49
CA GLY A 216 -10.70 -0.04 5.66
C GLY A 216 -10.58 1.05 4.60
N ASP A 217 -9.82 2.11 4.90
CA ASP A 217 -9.62 3.29 4.04
C ASP A 217 -8.14 3.72 3.92
N LEU A 218 -7.22 2.76 3.75
CA LEU A 218 -5.76 2.99 3.81
C LEU A 218 -5.18 3.59 2.51
N HIS A 219 -5.59 4.80 2.14
CA HIS A 219 -5.04 5.54 0.99
C HIS A 219 -4.04 6.63 1.44
N LEU A 220 -3.34 7.30 0.52
CA LEU A 220 -2.27 8.26 0.87
C LEU A 220 -2.76 9.44 1.71
N GLY A 221 -4.06 9.75 1.68
CA GLY A 221 -4.66 10.83 2.47
C GLY A 221 -4.84 10.50 3.94
N ASN A 222 -4.79 9.20 4.29
CA ASN A 222 -4.97 8.68 5.65
C ASN A 222 -3.66 8.14 6.22
N ILE A 223 -2.53 8.64 5.70
CA ILE A 223 -1.18 8.33 6.17
C ILE A 223 -0.44 9.65 6.35
N VAL A 224 0.20 9.85 7.50
CA VAL A 224 0.97 11.05 7.83
C VAL A 224 2.42 10.70 8.18
N LEU A 225 3.35 11.55 7.76
CA LEU A 225 4.76 11.44 8.12
C LEU A 225 5.07 12.22 9.39
N ILE A 226 5.38 11.52 10.48
CA ILE A 226 5.83 12.12 11.74
C ILE A 226 7.23 11.61 12.02
N ASP A 227 8.18 12.53 12.20
CA ASP A 227 9.60 12.22 12.43
C ASP A 227 10.19 11.27 11.36
N GLY A 228 9.72 11.41 10.11
CA GLY A 228 10.11 10.58 8.97
C GLY A 228 9.48 9.19 8.92
N GLN A 229 8.59 8.84 9.86
CA GLN A 229 7.89 7.56 9.91
C GLN A 229 6.45 7.71 9.42
N PRO A 230 5.97 6.79 8.56
CA PRO A 230 4.57 6.79 8.14
C PRO A 230 3.68 6.21 9.25
N ILE A 231 2.61 6.93 9.56
CA ILE A 231 1.62 6.59 10.58
C ILE A 231 0.24 6.63 9.94
N PRO A 232 -0.56 5.55 10.00
CA PRO A 232 -1.94 5.57 9.52
C PRO A 232 -2.82 6.30 10.54
N PHE A 233 -3.83 7.00 10.05
CA PHE A 233 -4.82 7.69 10.87
C PHE A 233 -6.17 7.72 10.14
N ASP A 234 -7.25 7.97 10.87
CA ASP A 234 -8.61 8.00 10.33
C ASP A 234 -9.07 6.64 9.75
N ALA A 235 -8.75 5.55 10.45
CA ALA A 235 -9.30 4.22 10.15
C ALA A 235 -10.84 4.26 10.21
N LEU A 236 -11.49 3.65 9.21
CA LEU A 236 -12.93 3.74 8.97
C LEU A 236 -13.71 3.27 10.19
N GLU A 237 -14.33 4.17 10.95
CA GLU A 237 -14.98 3.86 12.24
C GLU A 237 -16.48 3.56 12.14
N PHE A 238 -17.16 4.05 11.10
CA PHE A 238 -18.62 4.08 11.03
C PHE A 238 -19.26 2.80 10.45
N SER A 239 -18.46 1.86 9.92
CA SER A 239 -18.98 0.61 9.35
C SER A 239 -18.03 -0.55 9.57
N GLU A 240 -18.40 -1.46 10.49
CA GLU A 240 -17.67 -2.72 10.70
C GLU A 240 -17.70 -3.62 9.47
N ALA A 241 -18.73 -3.51 8.62
CA ALA A 241 -18.80 -4.23 7.35
C ALA A 241 -17.70 -3.78 6.37
N LEU A 242 -17.51 -2.48 6.23
CA LEU A 242 -16.51 -1.88 5.32
C LEU A 242 -15.09 -1.89 5.90
N GLY A 243 -14.96 -1.88 7.23
CA GLY A 243 -13.68 -1.96 7.91
C GLY A 243 -13.16 -3.39 8.12
N THR A 244 -14.04 -4.40 8.08
CA THR A 244 -13.65 -5.82 8.21
C THR A 244 -13.49 -6.44 6.82
N ILE A 245 -12.26 -6.48 6.34
CA ILE A 245 -11.91 -6.79 4.96
C ILE A 245 -10.66 -7.65 4.86
N ASP A 246 -10.39 -8.17 3.66
CA ASP A 246 -9.15 -8.86 3.37
C ASP A 246 -7.94 -7.89 3.48
N VAL A 247 -6.86 -8.35 4.10
CA VAL A 247 -5.63 -7.55 4.30
C VAL A 247 -4.98 -7.11 2.98
N LEU A 248 -5.06 -7.91 1.92
CA LEU A 248 -4.57 -7.50 0.60
C LEU A 248 -5.53 -6.50 -0.06
N TYR A 249 -6.83 -6.52 0.27
CA TYR A 249 -7.78 -5.49 -0.16
C TYR A 249 -7.55 -4.15 0.56
N ASP A 250 -7.07 -4.17 1.80
CA ASP A 250 -6.63 -2.96 2.52
C ASP A 250 -5.34 -2.40 1.92
N LEU A 251 -4.30 -3.24 1.75
CA LEU A 251 -3.04 -2.88 1.07
C LEU A 251 -3.28 -2.33 -0.34
N ALA A 252 -4.20 -2.94 -1.09
CA ALA A 252 -4.52 -2.53 -2.45
C ALA A 252 -4.96 -1.06 -2.55
N PHE A 253 -5.48 -0.46 -1.48
CA PHE A 253 -5.86 0.95 -1.53
C PHE A 253 -4.64 1.86 -1.64
N LEU A 254 -3.62 1.61 -0.81
CA LEU A 254 -2.33 2.31 -0.88
C LEU A 254 -1.65 2.11 -2.24
N LEU A 255 -1.59 0.86 -2.70
CA LEU A 255 -0.97 0.52 -3.99
C LEU A 255 -1.69 1.19 -5.16
N MET A 256 -3.03 1.14 -5.18
CA MET A 256 -3.85 1.75 -6.22
C MET A 256 -3.68 3.28 -6.24
N ASP A 257 -3.59 3.93 -5.07
CA ASP A 257 -3.43 5.39 -4.99
C ASP A 257 -2.04 5.84 -5.48
N LEU A 258 -0.99 5.03 -5.25
CA LEU A 258 0.34 5.25 -5.86
C LEU A 258 0.31 5.04 -7.38
N GLU A 259 -0.31 3.97 -7.86
CA GLU A 259 -0.45 3.67 -9.30
C GLU A 259 -1.27 4.75 -10.03
N ALA A 260 -2.33 5.27 -9.41
CA ALA A 260 -3.15 6.34 -9.96
C ALA A 260 -2.36 7.63 -10.19
N ARG A 261 -1.32 7.85 -9.38
CA ARG A 261 -0.44 9.02 -9.50
C ARG A 261 0.70 8.84 -10.49
N GLY A 262 0.89 7.64 -11.03
CA GLY A 262 2.05 7.28 -11.83
C GLY A 262 3.30 6.92 -11.00
N ASP A 263 3.17 6.80 -9.67
CA ASP A 263 4.27 6.48 -8.75
C ASP A 263 4.57 4.96 -8.75
N HIS A 264 4.68 4.36 -9.94
CA HIS A 264 4.70 2.91 -10.18
C HIS A 264 5.87 2.19 -9.49
N ALA A 265 7.06 2.81 -9.48
CA ALA A 265 8.22 2.26 -8.78
C ALA A 265 7.99 2.19 -7.27
N ALA A 266 7.36 3.22 -6.68
CA ALA A 266 7.03 3.24 -5.26
C ALA A 266 5.93 2.22 -4.93
N ALA A 267 4.90 2.10 -5.77
CA ALA A 267 3.87 1.07 -5.63
C ALA A 267 4.48 -0.34 -5.62
N ASN A 268 5.36 -0.62 -6.59
CA ASN A 268 6.07 -1.90 -6.66
C ASN A 268 6.97 -2.15 -5.45
N ALA A 269 7.68 -1.13 -4.97
CA ALA A 269 8.56 -1.23 -3.81
C ALA A 269 7.78 -1.53 -2.51
N VAL A 270 6.65 -0.85 -2.27
CA VAL A 270 5.76 -1.15 -1.14
C VAL A 270 5.23 -2.59 -1.24
N PHE A 271 4.75 -2.98 -2.43
CA PHE A 271 4.24 -4.32 -2.71
C PHE A 271 5.28 -5.41 -2.42
N ASN A 272 6.49 -5.28 -2.97
CA ASN A 272 7.54 -6.26 -2.81
C ASN A 272 8.08 -6.31 -1.37
N ALA A 273 8.17 -5.18 -0.68
CA ALA A 273 8.53 -5.15 0.74
C ALA A 273 7.46 -5.85 1.61
N TYR A 274 6.17 -5.66 1.32
CA TYR A 274 5.08 -6.32 2.03
C TYR A 274 5.07 -7.84 1.78
N CYS A 275 5.17 -8.26 0.52
CA CYS A 275 5.29 -9.67 0.15
C CYS A 275 6.56 -10.32 0.68
N ALA A 276 7.62 -9.53 0.91
CA ALA A 276 8.83 -10.04 1.55
C ALA A 276 8.65 -10.26 3.06
N PHE A 277 7.78 -9.49 3.72
CA PHE A 277 7.53 -9.68 5.13
C PHE A 277 6.65 -10.92 5.40
N GLU A 278 5.76 -11.28 4.47
CA GLU A 278 4.75 -12.36 4.62
C GLU A 278 4.05 -12.32 5.99
N PRO A 279 3.36 -11.20 6.33
CA PRO A 279 2.87 -10.95 7.68
C PRO A 279 1.99 -12.06 8.24
N LEU A 280 1.20 -12.72 7.40
CA LEU A 280 0.23 -13.76 7.77
C LEU A 280 0.53 -15.11 7.11
N GLY A 281 1.37 -15.13 6.07
CA GLY A 281 1.57 -16.28 5.21
C GLY A 281 0.49 -16.39 4.13
N GLY A 282 0.87 -16.95 2.97
CA GLY A 282 -0.05 -17.10 1.83
C GLY A 282 -0.27 -15.82 1.01
N GLU A 283 0.57 -14.80 1.20
CA GLU A 283 0.48 -13.53 0.45
C GLU A 283 0.68 -13.75 -1.05
N ILE A 284 1.59 -14.64 -1.45
CA ILE A 284 1.86 -14.94 -2.86
C ILE A 284 0.60 -15.54 -3.52
N GLU A 285 0.00 -16.56 -2.89
CA GLU A 285 -1.23 -17.18 -3.38
C GLU A 285 -2.38 -16.18 -3.42
N GLY A 286 -2.43 -15.29 -2.42
CA GLY A 286 -3.38 -14.19 -2.35
C GLY A 286 -3.28 -13.18 -3.49
N LEU A 287 -2.15 -13.09 -4.20
CA LEU A 287 -1.98 -12.17 -5.32
C LEU A 287 -2.91 -12.49 -6.49
N ALA A 288 -3.45 -13.71 -6.55
CA ALA A 288 -4.53 -14.04 -7.50
C ALA A 288 -5.71 -13.05 -7.40
N CYS A 289 -6.00 -12.54 -6.20
CA CYS A 289 -7.10 -11.61 -5.94
C CYS A 289 -6.71 -10.13 -6.16
N LEU A 290 -5.41 -9.81 -6.28
CA LEU A 290 -4.92 -8.43 -6.32
C LEU A 290 -5.50 -7.60 -7.49
N PRO A 291 -5.67 -8.13 -8.72
CA PRO A 291 -6.30 -7.37 -9.80
C PRO A 291 -7.72 -6.92 -9.46
N LEU A 292 -8.54 -7.81 -8.87
CA LEU A 292 -9.88 -7.46 -8.40
C LEU A 292 -9.83 -6.42 -7.28
N PHE A 293 -8.91 -6.58 -6.32
CA PHE A 293 -8.76 -5.64 -5.21
C PHE A 293 -8.41 -4.23 -5.68
N LEU A 294 -7.41 -4.10 -6.57
CA LEU A 294 -7.04 -2.81 -7.17
C LEU A 294 -8.20 -2.21 -7.98
N ALA A 295 -8.90 -3.03 -8.77
CA ALA A 295 -10.08 -2.62 -9.54
C ALA A 295 -11.20 -2.11 -8.63
N CYS A 296 -11.51 -2.80 -7.53
CA CYS A 296 -12.52 -2.34 -6.58
C CYS A 296 -12.12 -1.02 -5.91
N ARG A 297 -10.86 -0.84 -5.50
CA ARG A 297 -10.39 0.43 -4.89
C ARG A 297 -10.43 1.60 -5.88
N ALA A 298 -10.02 1.39 -7.12
CA ALA A 298 -10.16 2.40 -8.16
C ALA A 298 -11.66 2.69 -8.45
N GLY A 299 -12.51 1.68 -8.45
CA GLY A 299 -13.96 1.83 -8.60
C GLY A 299 -14.60 2.67 -7.49
N VAL A 300 -14.19 2.47 -6.23
CA VAL A 300 -14.60 3.31 -5.09
C VAL A 300 -14.24 4.78 -5.35
N ARG A 301 -12.99 5.06 -5.79
CA ARG A 301 -12.56 6.43 -6.11
C ARG A 301 -13.33 7.05 -7.27
N ALA A 302 -13.64 6.27 -8.30
CA ALA A 302 -14.47 6.72 -9.41
C ALA A 302 -15.88 7.13 -8.94
N ILE A 303 -16.55 6.30 -8.15
CA ILE A 303 -17.91 6.59 -7.65
C ILE A 303 -17.92 7.78 -6.69
N VAL A 304 -16.92 7.91 -5.82
CA VAL A 304 -16.79 9.09 -4.94
C VAL A 304 -16.60 10.35 -5.77
N ALA A 305 -15.80 10.31 -6.84
CA ALA A 305 -15.65 11.43 -7.76
C ALA A 305 -16.96 11.73 -8.51
N MET A 306 -17.68 10.71 -8.98
CA MET A 306 -19.00 10.87 -9.62
C MET A 306 -20.02 11.53 -8.70
N ALA A 307 -20.05 11.14 -7.42
CA ALA A 307 -20.95 11.73 -6.43
C ALA A 307 -20.69 13.23 -6.21
N ARG A 308 -19.48 13.72 -6.48
CA ARG A 308 -19.15 15.15 -6.43
C ARG A 308 -19.66 15.93 -7.64
N LEU A 309 -19.92 15.30 -8.79
CA LEU A 309 -20.39 16.00 -10.00
C LEU A 309 -21.70 16.77 -9.80
N SER A 310 -22.57 16.30 -8.90
CA SER A 310 -23.82 16.98 -8.56
C SER A 310 -23.65 18.12 -7.55
N GLN A 311 -22.45 18.27 -6.97
CA GLN A 311 -22.15 19.22 -5.90
C GLN A 311 -21.21 20.35 -6.33
N VAL A 312 -20.51 20.18 -7.45
CA VAL A 312 -19.57 21.18 -7.97
C VAL A 312 -20.23 22.17 -8.91
N VAL A 313 -19.66 23.37 -8.99
CA VAL A 313 -20.07 24.38 -9.98
C VAL A 313 -19.60 23.97 -11.38
N GLU A 314 -20.28 24.48 -12.42
CA GLU A 314 -20.03 24.09 -13.82
C GLU A 314 -18.56 24.28 -14.25
N SER A 315 -17.85 25.27 -13.68
CA SER A 315 -16.42 25.50 -13.98
C SER A 315 -15.48 24.39 -13.48
N GLU A 316 -15.87 23.64 -12.46
CA GLU A 316 -15.08 22.55 -11.86
C GLU A 316 -15.46 21.17 -12.43
N ARG A 317 -16.61 21.08 -13.10
CA ARG A 317 -17.17 19.83 -13.62
C ARG A 317 -16.21 19.05 -14.50
N ALA A 318 -15.56 19.73 -15.46
CA ALA A 318 -14.61 19.10 -16.38
C ALA A 318 -13.36 18.54 -15.67
N GLU A 319 -12.99 19.07 -14.50
CA GLU A 319 -11.92 18.51 -13.68
C GLU A 319 -12.38 17.23 -12.98
N VAL A 320 -13.56 17.24 -12.38
CA VAL A 320 -14.13 16.05 -11.74
C VAL A 320 -14.36 14.93 -12.75
N GLU A 321 -14.86 15.23 -13.95
CA GLU A 321 -15.03 14.25 -15.03
C GLU A 321 -13.68 13.60 -15.43
N ARG A 322 -12.58 14.38 -15.49
CA ARG A 322 -11.24 13.83 -15.73
C ARG A 322 -10.81 12.86 -14.62
N VAL A 323 -11.15 13.14 -13.37
CA VAL A 323 -10.86 12.24 -12.23
C VAL A 323 -11.67 10.94 -12.34
N VAL A 324 -12.96 11.03 -12.66
CA VAL A 324 -13.82 9.86 -12.89
C VAL A 324 -13.25 8.98 -14.00
N ASP A 325 -12.90 9.57 -15.16
CA ASP A 325 -12.36 8.84 -16.30
C ASP A 325 -10.98 8.24 -16.01
N HIS A 326 -10.16 8.93 -15.23
CA HIS A 326 -8.86 8.42 -14.80
C HIS A 326 -9.01 7.13 -14.00
N TYR A 327 -9.85 7.13 -12.96
CA TYR A 327 -10.06 5.92 -12.16
C TYR A 327 -10.79 4.83 -12.95
N ALA A 328 -11.73 5.16 -13.83
CA ALA A 328 -12.39 4.19 -14.70
C ALA A 328 -11.38 3.43 -15.59
N ARG A 329 -10.40 4.13 -16.18
CA ARG A 329 -9.32 3.49 -16.96
C ARG A 329 -8.44 2.58 -16.12
N LEU A 330 -8.15 2.94 -14.87
CA LEU A 330 -7.42 2.07 -13.96
C LEU A 330 -8.18 0.78 -13.68
N VAL A 331 -9.50 0.87 -13.44
CA VAL A 331 -10.35 -0.32 -13.26
C VAL A 331 -10.24 -1.24 -14.48
N GLU A 332 -10.39 -0.71 -15.69
CA GLU A 332 -10.28 -1.49 -16.92
C GLU A 332 -8.90 -2.16 -17.07
N GLY A 333 -7.83 -1.41 -16.78
CA GLY A 333 -6.45 -1.92 -16.82
C GLY A 333 -6.20 -3.05 -15.81
N TYR A 334 -6.70 -2.92 -14.58
CA TYR A 334 -6.57 -3.98 -13.58
C TYR A 334 -7.39 -5.23 -13.93
N LEU A 335 -8.50 -5.08 -14.65
CA LEU A 335 -9.34 -6.20 -15.09
C LEU A 335 -8.85 -6.87 -16.38
N THR A 336 -7.73 -6.41 -16.95
CA THR A 336 -7.05 -7.03 -18.11
C THR A 336 -5.59 -7.37 -17.76
N PRO A 337 -5.37 -8.34 -16.84
CA PRO A 337 -4.03 -8.70 -16.41
C PRO A 337 -3.20 -9.25 -17.58
N SER A 338 -1.90 -8.94 -17.57
CA SER A 338 -0.92 -9.51 -18.50
C SER A 338 -0.66 -10.99 -18.19
N PRO A 339 -0.28 -11.81 -19.19
CA PRO A 339 0.18 -13.17 -18.97
C PRO A 339 1.37 -13.23 -18.01
N PRO A 340 1.56 -14.33 -17.25
CA PRO A 340 2.72 -14.52 -16.42
C PRO A 340 4.01 -14.54 -17.26
N LEU A 341 5.10 -14.10 -16.65
CA LEU A 341 6.43 -14.02 -17.23
C LEU A 341 7.45 -14.24 -16.12
N LEU A 342 8.53 -14.96 -16.41
CA LEU A 342 9.69 -15.05 -15.54
C LEU A 342 10.89 -14.32 -16.16
N ILE A 343 11.47 -13.40 -15.40
CA ILE A 343 12.77 -12.80 -15.72
C ILE A 343 13.78 -13.23 -14.68
N ALA A 344 14.93 -13.74 -15.11
CA ALA A 344 16.07 -14.00 -14.24
C ALA A 344 17.15 -12.93 -14.44
N VAL A 345 17.61 -12.33 -13.34
CA VAL A 345 18.66 -11.30 -13.34
C VAL A 345 19.90 -11.84 -12.66
N GLY A 346 20.92 -12.14 -13.46
CA GLY A 346 22.21 -12.72 -13.05
C GLY A 346 23.38 -11.76 -13.15
N GLY A 347 24.53 -12.16 -12.60
CA GLY A 347 25.75 -11.37 -12.58
C GLY A 347 26.52 -11.51 -11.26
N LEU A 348 27.81 -11.14 -11.27
CA LEU A 348 28.64 -11.23 -10.07
C LEU A 348 28.23 -10.22 -8.99
N SER A 349 28.66 -10.45 -7.75
CA SER A 349 28.45 -9.50 -6.66
C SER A 349 29.07 -8.14 -7.01
N GLY A 350 28.35 -7.06 -6.70
CA GLY A 350 28.75 -5.70 -7.10
C GLY A 350 28.19 -5.21 -8.43
N THR A 351 27.66 -6.08 -9.31
CA THR A 351 27.20 -5.64 -10.65
C THR A 351 25.94 -4.79 -10.62
N GLY A 352 25.17 -4.84 -9.53
CA GLY A 352 23.93 -4.05 -9.38
C GLY A 352 22.64 -4.80 -9.69
N LYS A 353 22.68 -6.15 -9.77
CA LYS A 353 21.52 -7.01 -10.05
C LYS A 353 20.25 -6.63 -9.32
N THR A 354 20.34 -6.51 -7.99
CA THR A 354 19.19 -6.24 -7.14
C THR A 354 18.59 -4.87 -7.41
N THR A 355 19.45 -3.87 -7.63
CA THR A 355 19.00 -2.52 -7.99
C THR A 355 18.30 -2.52 -9.35
N LEU A 356 18.90 -3.17 -10.36
CA LEU A 356 18.28 -3.29 -11.68
C LEU A 356 16.95 -4.05 -11.59
N ALA A 357 16.91 -5.19 -10.90
CA ALA A 357 15.72 -6.03 -10.75
C ALA A 357 14.59 -5.27 -10.05
N ALA A 358 14.89 -4.50 -9.00
CA ALA A 358 13.92 -3.66 -8.31
C ALA A 358 13.37 -2.54 -9.21
N MET A 359 14.25 -1.86 -9.97
CA MET A 359 13.83 -0.83 -10.93
C MET A 359 13.02 -1.42 -12.09
N LEU A 360 13.38 -2.62 -12.56
CA LEU A 360 12.70 -3.32 -13.64
C LEU A 360 11.32 -3.83 -13.22
N ALA A 361 11.13 -4.20 -11.95
CA ALA A 361 9.92 -4.85 -11.47
C ALA A 361 8.64 -4.05 -11.75
N SER A 362 8.65 -2.72 -11.64
CA SER A 362 7.47 -1.90 -11.95
C SER A 362 7.08 -1.92 -13.43
N HIS A 363 8.00 -2.27 -14.34
CA HIS A 363 7.77 -2.31 -15.79
C HIS A 363 7.25 -3.65 -16.31
N VAL A 364 7.08 -4.66 -15.44
CA VAL A 364 6.85 -6.04 -15.87
C VAL A 364 5.54 -6.58 -15.30
N GLY A 365 4.73 -7.23 -16.13
CA GLY A 365 3.49 -7.89 -15.72
C GLY A 365 2.31 -6.95 -15.51
N SER A 366 1.40 -7.30 -14.60
CA SER A 366 0.26 -6.46 -14.20
C SER A 366 0.64 -5.54 -13.03
N ALA A 367 -0.14 -4.49 -12.78
CA ALA A 367 0.07 -3.63 -11.62
C ALA A 367 0.10 -4.41 -10.29
N PRO A 368 0.96 -4.00 -9.33
CA PRO A 368 1.93 -2.90 -9.36
C PRO A 368 3.27 -3.27 -10.03
N GLY A 369 3.35 -4.41 -10.70
CA GLY A 369 4.53 -4.93 -11.37
C GLY A 369 4.88 -6.34 -10.88
N ALA A 370 6.05 -6.83 -11.27
CA ALA A 370 6.49 -8.17 -10.95
C ALA A 370 6.82 -8.35 -9.47
N LEU A 371 6.61 -9.58 -8.98
CA LEU A 371 7.10 -10.05 -7.70
C LEU A 371 8.62 -10.26 -7.80
N HIS A 372 9.38 -9.59 -6.94
CA HIS A 372 10.84 -9.63 -6.92
C HIS A 372 11.34 -10.60 -5.84
N VAL A 373 11.85 -11.76 -6.28
CA VAL A 373 12.34 -12.84 -5.41
C VAL A 373 13.86 -12.80 -5.36
N ARG A 374 14.42 -12.60 -4.15
CA ARG A 374 15.84 -12.28 -3.95
C ARG A 374 16.60 -13.36 -3.20
N SER A 375 17.66 -13.88 -3.81
CA SER A 375 18.52 -14.92 -3.19
C SER A 375 19.10 -14.53 -1.84
N ASP A 376 19.50 -13.26 -1.66
CA ASP A 376 20.01 -12.77 -0.39
C ASP A 376 18.91 -12.68 0.68
N VAL A 377 17.69 -12.26 0.33
CA VAL A 377 16.55 -12.23 1.28
C VAL A 377 16.14 -13.65 1.68
N GLU A 378 16.08 -14.58 0.73
CA GLU A 378 15.83 -16.00 1.00
C GLU A 378 16.86 -16.61 1.94
N ARG A 379 18.12 -16.24 1.77
CA ARG A 379 19.20 -16.69 2.65
C ARG A 379 19.00 -16.18 4.08
N LYS A 380 18.63 -14.90 4.27
CA LYS A 380 18.34 -14.35 5.60
C LYS A 380 17.16 -15.07 6.25
N ARG A 381 16.08 -15.31 5.49
CA ARG A 381 14.92 -16.10 5.93
C ARG A 381 15.29 -17.51 6.35
N LEU A 382 16.12 -18.20 5.57
CA LEU A 382 16.57 -19.56 5.88
C LEU A 382 17.23 -19.66 7.27
N PHE A 383 17.85 -18.57 7.75
CA PHE A 383 18.48 -18.49 9.05
C PHE A 383 17.67 -17.71 10.11
N GLY A 384 16.47 -17.24 9.77
CA GLY A 384 15.60 -16.49 10.69
C GLY A 384 16.20 -15.17 11.17
N VAL A 385 17.07 -14.53 10.36
CA VAL A 385 17.70 -13.25 10.71
C VAL A 385 17.06 -12.08 9.95
N PRO A 386 17.08 -10.86 10.49
CA PRO A 386 16.67 -9.67 9.75
C PRO A 386 17.48 -9.48 8.46
N GLU A 387 16.87 -8.87 7.45
CA GLU A 387 17.51 -8.65 6.14
C GLU A 387 18.88 -7.98 6.25
N THR A 388 19.01 -6.99 7.13
CA THR A 388 20.23 -6.18 7.27
C THR A 388 21.30 -6.81 8.17
N GLN A 389 20.99 -7.93 8.84
CA GLN A 389 21.95 -8.61 9.70
C GLN A 389 22.97 -9.35 8.86
N LYS A 390 24.27 -9.04 9.01
CA LYS A 390 25.33 -9.73 8.26
C LYS A 390 25.41 -11.22 8.59
N LEU A 391 25.53 -12.05 7.56
CA LEU A 391 25.79 -13.49 7.72
C LEU A 391 27.28 -13.80 7.50
N ASP A 392 27.77 -14.76 8.29
CA ASP A 392 29.13 -15.28 8.13
C ASP A 392 29.27 -16.28 6.97
N ARG A 393 30.51 -16.60 6.60
CA ARG A 393 30.86 -17.53 5.51
C ARG A 393 30.21 -18.92 5.61
N GLN A 394 29.92 -19.39 6.82
CA GLN A 394 29.27 -20.70 7.01
C GLN A 394 27.86 -20.76 6.38
N HIS A 395 27.22 -19.61 6.18
CA HIS A 395 25.91 -19.46 5.56
C HIS A 395 25.96 -19.43 4.01
N TYR A 396 27.15 -19.55 3.42
CA TYR A 396 27.40 -19.53 1.98
C TYR A 396 27.99 -20.84 1.45
N ARG A 397 27.87 -21.94 2.20
CA ARG A 397 28.29 -23.28 1.77
C ARG A 397 27.44 -23.78 0.60
N VAL A 398 27.98 -24.72 -0.20
CA VAL A 398 27.31 -25.29 -1.38
C VAL A 398 25.91 -25.85 -1.05
N ALA A 399 25.78 -26.62 0.02
CA ALA A 399 24.48 -27.16 0.45
C ALA A 399 23.48 -26.05 0.81
N THR A 400 23.94 -24.94 1.38
CA THR A 400 23.10 -23.77 1.66
C THR A 400 22.70 -23.05 0.38
N ALA A 401 23.62 -22.91 -0.58
CA ALA A 401 23.31 -22.33 -1.88
C ALA A 401 22.22 -23.12 -2.61
N GLN A 402 22.31 -24.46 -2.65
CA GLN A 402 21.27 -25.32 -3.23
C GLN A 402 19.91 -25.12 -2.58
N ARG A 403 19.85 -25.04 -1.24
CA ARG A 403 18.59 -24.78 -0.52
C ARG A 403 18.01 -23.41 -0.85
N VAL A 404 18.84 -22.37 -0.91
CA VAL A 404 18.40 -21.01 -1.27
C VAL A 404 17.84 -20.99 -2.70
N TYR A 405 18.51 -21.62 -3.66
CA TYR A 405 18.01 -21.69 -5.03
C TYR A 405 16.69 -22.47 -5.13
N GLY A 406 16.53 -23.57 -4.38
CA GLY A 406 15.25 -24.27 -4.28
C GLY A 406 14.13 -23.40 -3.69
N MET A 407 14.43 -22.52 -2.73
CA MET A 407 13.46 -21.54 -2.20
C MET A 407 13.09 -20.47 -3.22
N LEU A 408 14.04 -20.02 -4.06
CA LEU A 408 13.77 -19.10 -5.17
C LEU A 408 12.82 -19.73 -6.18
N GLU A 409 13.10 -20.97 -6.56
CA GLU A 409 12.25 -21.73 -7.47
C GLU A 409 10.84 -21.88 -6.93
N ASP A 410 10.69 -22.30 -5.67
CA ASP A 410 9.38 -22.49 -5.05
C ASP A 410 8.59 -21.19 -5.05
N ARG A 411 9.20 -20.07 -4.62
CA ARG A 411 8.54 -18.76 -4.67
C ARG A 411 8.17 -18.33 -6.08
N ALA A 412 9.06 -18.52 -7.05
CA ALA A 412 8.78 -18.21 -8.45
C ALA A 412 7.61 -19.06 -8.99
N ARG A 413 7.62 -20.38 -8.74
CA ARG A 413 6.52 -21.30 -9.12
C ARG A 413 5.20 -20.86 -8.50
N ARG A 414 5.17 -20.48 -7.23
CA ARG A 414 3.94 -20.02 -6.54
C ARG A 414 3.38 -18.76 -7.21
N GLY A 415 4.23 -17.76 -7.48
CA GLY A 415 3.81 -16.51 -8.15
C GLY A 415 3.33 -16.73 -9.59
N LEU A 416 4.06 -17.51 -10.38
CA LEU A 416 3.69 -17.81 -11.77
C LEU A 416 2.39 -18.62 -11.86
N ARG A 417 2.16 -19.56 -10.93
CA ARG A 417 0.95 -20.41 -10.90
C ARG A 417 -0.33 -19.60 -10.75
N ILE A 418 -0.28 -18.49 -10.02
CA ILE A 418 -1.42 -17.58 -9.86
C ILE A 418 -1.48 -16.50 -10.95
N GLY A 419 -0.62 -16.59 -11.97
CA GLY A 419 -0.61 -15.70 -13.14
C GLY A 419 0.15 -14.39 -12.94
N HIS A 420 0.94 -14.23 -11.87
CA HIS A 420 1.69 -13.00 -11.60
C HIS A 420 3.11 -13.10 -12.16
N ALA A 421 3.61 -12.01 -12.74
CA ALA A 421 4.98 -11.97 -13.25
C ALA A 421 6.01 -12.00 -12.13
N VAL A 422 7.15 -12.63 -12.37
CA VAL A 422 8.20 -12.82 -11.36
C VAL A 422 9.55 -12.38 -11.92
N ILE A 423 10.31 -11.66 -11.10
CA ILE A 423 11.73 -11.42 -11.31
C ILE A 423 12.50 -12.15 -10.22
N VAL A 424 13.44 -13.01 -10.61
CA VAL A 424 14.36 -13.68 -9.68
C VAL A 424 15.74 -13.08 -9.83
N ASP A 425 16.35 -12.57 -8.75
CA ASP A 425 17.75 -12.13 -8.76
C ASP A 425 18.65 -13.00 -7.88
N ALA A 426 19.66 -13.57 -8.53
CA ALA A 426 20.70 -14.36 -7.91
C ALA A 426 22.02 -14.19 -8.68
N VAL A 427 23.09 -14.81 -8.20
CA VAL A 427 24.37 -14.72 -8.91
C VAL A 427 24.27 -15.44 -10.26
N PHE A 428 23.59 -16.60 -10.31
CA PHE A 428 23.41 -17.43 -11.51
C PHE A 428 24.72 -17.76 -12.25
N ALA A 429 25.80 -17.97 -11.48
CA ALA A 429 27.13 -18.18 -12.02
C ALA A 429 27.21 -19.47 -12.84
N LYS A 430 26.50 -20.52 -12.43
CA LYS A 430 26.64 -21.85 -13.04
C LYS A 430 25.57 -22.11 -14.11
N PRO A 431 25.90 -22.86 -15.18
CA PRO A 431 24.92 -23.23 -16.20
C PRO A 431 23.67 -23.92 -15.64
N GLU A 432 23.82 -24.82 -14.66
CA GLU A 432 22.69 -25.50 -14.03
C GLU A 432 21.75 -24.57 -13.27
N GLU A 433 22.28 -23.49 -12.68
CA GLU A 433 21.50 -22.48 -11.99
C GLU A 433 20.66 -21.65 -12.98
N ARG A 434 21.22 -21.39 -14.18
CA ARG A 434 20.52 -20.68 -15.26
C ARG A 434 19.45 -21.57 -15.92
N ALA A 435 19.77 -22.83 -16.17
CA ALA A 435 18.85 -23.81 -16.73
C ALA A 435 17.65 -24.05 -15.80
N MET A 436 17.88 -24.05 -14.49
CA MET A 436 16.83 -24.13 -13.49
C MET A 436 15.79 -23.00 -13.65
N ALA A 437 16.23 -21.75 -13.85
CA ALA A 437 15.31 -20.63 -13.97
C ALA A 437 14.44 -20.78 -15.23
N ALA A 438 15.03 -21.24 -16.34
CA ALA A 438 14.28 -21.55 -17.55
C ALA A 438 13.27 -22.69 -17.34
N ALA A 439 13.64 -23.74 -16.61
CA ALA A 439 12.74 -24.87 -16.32
C ALA A 439 11.51 -24.44 -15.51
N VAL A 440 11.65 -23.52 -14.56
CA VAL A 440 10.51 -22.96 -13.81
C VAL A 440 9.51 -22.24 -14.74
N ALA A 441 10.01 -21.50 -15.72
CA ALA A 441 9.15 -20.83 -16.69
C ALA A 441 8.45 -21.82 -17.63
N GLU A 442 9.18 -22.85 -18.08
CA GLU A 442 8.65 -23.93 -18.93
C GLU A 442 7.56 -24.72 -18.22
N GLU A 443 7.78 -25.12 -16.96
CA GLU A 443 6.78 -25.78 -16.11
C GLU A 443 5.49 -24.95 -15.95
N ALA A 444 5.64 -23.62 -15.87
CA ALA A 444 4.53 -22.68 -15.78
C ALA A 444 3.89 -22.34 -17.15
N GLY A 445 4.47 -22.81 -18.26
CA GLY A 445 4.00 -22.49 -19.62
C GLY A 445 4.10 -21.01 -19.96
N CYS A 446 5.06 -20.29 -19.38
CA CYS A 446 5.19 -18.84 -19.53
C CYS A 446 6.49 -18.44 -20.26
N GLN A 447 6.56 -17.19 -20.71
CA GLN A 447 7.78 -16.67 -21.33
C GLN A 447 8.91 -16.57 -20.30
N PHE A 448 10.15 -16.71 -20.78
CA PHE A 448 11.38 -16.57 -19.99
C PHE A 448 12.33 -15.58 -20.64
N ALA A 449 12.97 -14.73 -19.83
CA ALA A 449 14.14 -13.96 -20.23
C ALA A 449 15.23 -14.00 -19.15
N GLY A 450 16.47 -14.21 -19.60
CA GLY A 450 17.66 -14.09 -18.76
C GLY A 450 18.44 -12.82 -19.08
N LEU A 451 18.77 -12.05 -18.05
CA LEU A 451 19.65 -10.88 -18.12
C LEU A 451 20.92 -11.14 -17.32
N TRP A 452 22.09 -10.87 -17.91
CA TRP A 452 23.38 -11.03 -17.26
C TRP A 452 24.11 -9.70 -17.15
N LEU A 453 24.32 -9.19 -15.93
CA LEU A 453 24.97 -7.91 -15.72
C LEU A 453 26.48 -8.05 -15.66
N THR A 454 27.18 -7.17 -16.39
CA THR A 454 28.63 -7.07 -16.40
C THR A 454 29.11 -5.67 -15.97
N ALA A 455 30.26 -5.60 -15.29
CA ALA A 455 30.94 -4.34 -14.98
C ALA A 455 32.42 -4.62 -14.67
N PRO A 456 33.33 -3.63 -14.84
CA PRO A 456 34.73 -3.78 -14.48
C PRO A 456 34.94 -4.13 -13.00
N GLU A 457 35.97 -4.94 -12.68
CA GLU A 457 36.29 -5.36 -11.31
C GLU A 457 36.37 -4.17 -10.34
N SER A 458 37.00 -3.07 -10.75
CA SER A 458 37.13 -1.85 -9.94
C SER A 458 35.76 -1.31 -9.50
N THR A 459 34.78 -1.32 -10.40
CA THR A 459 33.41 -0.88 -10.14
C THR A 459 32.69 -1.83 -9.18
N LEU A 460 32.88 -3.15 -9.34
CA LEU A 460 32.30 -4.15 -8.46
C LEU A 460 32.79 -3.97 -7.02
N ILE A 461 34.11 -3.84 -6.84
CA ILE A 461 34.76 -3.64 -5.54
C ILE A 461 34.29 -2.34 -4.89
N GLN A 462 34.29 -1.23 -5.64
CA GLN A 462 33.82 0.06 -5.12
C GLN A 462 32.37 -0.03 -4.62
N ARG A 463 31.48 -0.66 -5.39
CA ARG A 463 30.05 -0.79 -5.04
C ARG A 463 29.83 -1.64 -3.81
N VAL A 464 30.54 -2.77 -3.63
CA VAL A 464 30.33 -3.60 -2.43
C VAL A 464 30.88 -2.94 -1.16
N GLU A 465 31.88 -2.06 -1.28
CA GLU A 465 32.46 -1.35 -0.14
C GLU A 465 31.62 -0.17 0.34
N GLN A 466 30.89 0.47 -0.57
CA GLN A 466 30.03 1.61 -0.24
C GLN A 466 28.64 1.20 0.28
N ARG A 467 28.29 -0.09 0.24
CA ARG A 467 26.98 -0.58 0.68
C ARG A 467 26.81 -0.50 2.19
N VAL A 468 25.67 0.04 2.61
CA VAL A 468 25.21 0.09 4.01
C VAL A 468 23.73 -0.32 4.05
N GLY A 469 23.36 -1.21 4.97
CA GLY A 469 21.95 -1.57 5.20
C GLY A 469 21.30 -2.43 4.10
N ASP A 470 22.07 -3.21 3.34
CA ASP A 470 21.58 -4.14 2.30
C ASP A 470 21.55 -5.60 2.82
N ALA A 471 20.76 -6.45 2.17
CA ALA A 471 20.67 -7.88 2.46
C ALA A 471 21.90 -8.67 1.97
N SER A 472 22.64 -8.13 1.00
CA SER A 472 23.83 -8.79 0.45
C SER A 472 25.04 -8.72 1.38
N ASP A 473 25.67 -9.86 1.68
CA ASP A 473 26.88 -9.94 2.53
C ASP A 473 28.20 -9.89 1.74
N ALA A 474 28.15 -9.62 0.44
CA ALA A 474 29.34 -9.67 -0.41
C ALA A 474 30.35 -8.55 -0.06
N ASP A 475 31.60 -8.93 0.18
CA ASP A 475 32.73 -8.02 0.38
C ASP A 475 33.70 -8.05 -0.83
N ARG A 476 34.75 -7.23 -0.79
CA ARG A 476 35.80 -7.20 -1.83
C ARG A 476 36.43 -8.57 -2.11
N ARG A 477 36.50 -9.45 -1.11
CA ARG A 477 37.11 -10.78 -1.23
C ARG A 477 36.13 -11.73 -1.93
N VAL A 478 34.84 -11.66 -1.62
CA VAL A 478 33.79 -12.40 -2.33
C VAL A 478 33.78 -12.03 -3.80
N VAL A 479 33.87 -10.74 -4.15
CA VAL A 479 33.94 -10.29 -5.55
C VAL A 479 35.13 -10.92 -6.28
N ARG A 480 36.33 -10.87 -5.68
CA ARG A 480 37.54 -11.47 -6.27
C ARG A 480 37.50 -12.99 -6.35
N GLU A 481 36.83 -13.66 -5.41
CA GLU A 481 36.60 -15.11 -5.46
C GLU A 481 35.65 -15.46 -6.62
N GLN A 482 34.58 -14.69 -6.80
CA GLN A 482 33.59 -14.89 -7.86
C GLN A 482 34.12 -14.59 -9.27
N LEU A 483 35.02 -13.61 -9.43
CA LEU A 483 35.66 -13.33 -10.72
C LEU A 483 36.52 -14.49 -11.26
N LYS A 484 36.86 -15.46 -10.41
CA LYS A 484 37.59 -16.68 -10.79
C LYS A 484 36.68 -17.83 -11.17
N TYR A 485 35.35 -17.66 -11.07
CA TYR A 485 34.40 -18.72 -11.42
C TYR A 485 34.48 -19.00 -12.92
N ASP A 486 34.50 -20.29 -13.27
CA ASP A 486 34.11 -20.72 -14.59
C ASP A 486 32.59 -20.65 -14.69
N ILE A 487 32.09 -19.59 -15.32
CA ILE A 487 30.65 -19.35 -15.47
C ILE A 487 30.05 -20.14 -16.66
N GLY A 488 30.88 -20.87 -17.41
CA GLY A 488 30.49 -21.55 -18.64
C GLY A 488 30.01 -20.59 -19.73
N PRO A 489 29.37 -21.11 -20.81
CA PRO A 489 28.79 -20.27 -21.85
C PRO A 489 27.65 -19.42 -21.28
N MET A 490 27.63 -18.13 -21.63
CA MET A 490 26.56 -17.21 -21.25
C MET A 490 25.56 -17.06 -22.39
N GLU A 491 24.36 -17.59 -22.19
CA GLU A 491 23.25 -17.56 -23.15
C GLU A 491 22.25 -16.43 -22.86
N TRP A 492 22.37 -15.80 -21.68
CA TRP A 492 21.53 -14.69 -21.26
C TRP A 492 21.96 -13.40 -21.93
N THR A 493 21.02 -12.46 -22.09
CA THR A 493 21.32 -11.17 -22.70
C THR A 493 22.19 -10.34 -21.76
N GLU A 494 23.36 -9.93 -22.26
CA GLU A 494 24.29 -9.13 -21.47
C GLU A 494 23.80 -7.68 -21.34
N VAL A 495 23.88 -7.15 -20.11
CA VAL A 495 23.53 -5.76 -19.79
C VAL A 495 24.76 -5.11 -19.14
N ASP A 496 25.31 -4.09 -19.80
CA ASP A 496 26.43 -3.34 -19.24
C ASP A 496 25.96 -2.48 -18.05
N ALA A 497 26.53 -2.79 -16.88
CA ALA A 497 26.29 -2.10 -15.62
C ALA A 497 27.48 -1.23 -15.19
N SER A 498 28.42 -0.94 -16.09
CA SER A 498 29.56 -0.05 -15.87
C SER A 498 29.16 1.44 -15.79
N THR A 499 28.02 1.79 -16.38
CA THR A 499 27.50 3.17 -16.44
C THR A 499 26.49 3.44 -15.30
N SER A 500 25.58 4.40 -15.50
CA SER A 500 24.51 4.70 -14.54
C SER A 500 23.45 3.58 -14.52
N MET A 501 22.81 3.37 -13.37
CA MET A 501 21.75 2.36 -13.26
C MET A 501 20.54 2.66 -14.18
N ALA A 502 20.26 3.94 -14.45
CA ALA A 502 19.23 4.33 -15.41
C ALA A 502 19.55 3.84 -16.83
N ALA A 503 20.81 3.99 -17.28
CA ALA A 503 21.23 3.48 -18.58
C ALA A 503 21.19 1.94 -18.63
N SER A 504 21.52 1.25 -17.53
CA SER A 504 21.37 -0.20 -17.44
C SER A 504 19.90 -0.64 -17.47
N LEU A 505 18.99 0.11 -16.86
CA LEU A 505 17.55 -0.11 -16.95
C LEU A 505 17.07 0.05 -18.39
N ASP A 506 17.44 1.13 -19.07
CA ASP A 506 17.05 1.36 -20.47
C ASP A 506 17.56 0.25 -21.38
N ALA A 507 18.81 -0.20 -21.19
CA ALA A 507 19.37 -1.33 -21.92
C ALA A 507 18.59 -2.63 -21.66
N ALA A 508 18.24 -2.90 -20.39
CA ALA A 508 17.44 -4.07 -20.02
C ALA A 508 16.03 -4.03 -20.63
N LEU A 509 15.34 -2.88 -20.56
CA LEU A 509 14.01 -2.71 -21.16
C LEU A 509 14.05 -2.91 -22.67
N ASN A 510 15.05 -2.34 -23.36
CA ASN A 510 15.23 -2.52 -24.80
C ASN A 510 15.51 -3.99 -25.17
N ALA A 511 16.35 -4.67 -24.38
CA ALA A 511 16.64 -6.08 -24.57
C ALA A 511 15.39 -6.97 -24.40
N LEU A 512 14.59 -6.74 -23.36
CA LEU A 512 13.35 -7.47 -23.12
C LEU A 512 12.33 -7.21 -24.23
N ALA A 513 12.17 -5.96 -24.66
CA ALA A 513 11.29 -5.61 -25.77
C ALA A 513 11.71 -6.30 -27.08
N ALA A 514 13.02 -6.37 -27.36
CA ALA A 514 13.56 -7.08 -28.53
C ALA A 514 13.30 -8.60 -28.48
N GLN A 515 13.15 -9.18 -27.29
CA GLN A 515 12.74 -10.58 -27.08
C GLN A 515 11.22 -10.78 -27.15
N GLY A 516 10.46 -9.73 -27.46
CA GLY A 516 8.99 -9.79 -27.55
C GLY A 516 8.28 -9.81 -26.20
N ILE A 517 8.96 -9.41 -25.12
CA ILE A 517 8.33 -9.25 -23.81
C ILE A 517 7.50 -7.97 -23.80
N ALA A 518 6.21 -8.12 -23.47
CA ALA A 518 5.31 -6.99 -23.28
C ALA A 518 5.63 -6.28 -21.96
N LEU A 519 6.23 -5.09 -22.06
CA LEU A 519 6.50 -4.22 -20.92
C LEU A 519 5.29 -3.33 -20.63
N ARG A 520 5.06 -3.06 -19.34
CA ARG A 520 4.05 -2.10 -18.88
C ARG A 520 4.40 -0.71 -19.40
N LYS A 521 3.42 -0.05 -20.01
CA LYS A 521 3.50 1.38 -20.30
C LYS A 521 3.25 2.13 -18.99
N LEU A 522 4.34 2.63 -18.40
CA LEU A 522 4.28 3.57 -17.29
C LEU A 522 4.03 4.93 -17.93
N GLY A 523 2.77 5.38 -17.88
CA GLY A 523 2.25 6.51 -18.65
C GLY A 523 2.73 7.86 -18.15
#